data_AF-A0A418GPN5-F1
#
_entry.id   AF-A0A418GPN5-F1
#
_cell.length_a   1.000
_cell.length_b   1.000
_cell.length_c   1.000
_cell.angle_alpha   90.00
_cell.angle_beta   90.00
_cell.angle_gamma   90.00
#
_symmetry.space_group_name_H-M   'P 1'
#
loop_
_entity.id
_entity.type
_entity.pdbx_description
1 polymer ?
#
loop_
_entity_poly.entity_id
_entity_poly.type
_entity_poly.pdbx_seq_one_letter_code
_entity_poly.pdbx_strand_id
1 'polypeptide(L)'
;LKKGDEFAVLMSREMLDGKREQSQLLGVRLRSEGKDYYAIRAEDGKFYDRNGTGLAKGFLRFPTAKQFRISSNFNPRRTNPVTGRVAPHRGVDFAMPQGTPVLSVGDGEVVVAKRSGAAGYYVAIRHGRSYTTRYMHLRKILVKPGQKVKRGDRIALSGNTGRSTGPHLHYEVWINQQAVNPLTA
;
A
#
# COMPACT_ATOMS: atom_id res chain seq x y z
N LEU A 1 -22.82 3.16 11.63
CA LEU A 1 -24.11 3.81 11.33
C LEU A 1 -25.06 3.50 12.46
N LYS A 2 -25.40 4.52 13.24
CA LYS A 2 -26.41 4.45 14.30
C LYS A 2 -27.72 5.02 13.75
N LYS A 3 -28.83 4.67 14.39
CA LYS A 3 -30.13 5.29 14.11
C LYS A 3 -29.98 6.81 14.27
N GLY A 4 -30.30 7.58 13.23
CA GLY A 4 -30.17 9.04 13.20
C GLY A 4 -28.93 9.58 12.50
N ASP A 5 -27.97 8.74 12.08
CA ASP A 5 -26.91 9.19 11.17
C ASP A 5 -27.51 9.54 9.80
N GLU A 6 -27.07 10.67 9.21
CA GLU A 6 -27.51 11.11 7.89
C GLU A 6 -26.38 10.98 6.88
N PHE A 7 -26.69 10.60 5.64
CA PHE A 7 -25.69 10.61 4.57
C PHE A 7 -26.26 11.19 3.27
N ALA A 8 -25.39 11.87 2.52
CA ALA A 8 -25.67 12.37 1.19
C ALA A 8 -24.60 11.84 0.23
N VAL A 9 -25.00 11.46 -0.98
CA VAL A 9 -24.12 10.88 -1.99
C VAL A 9 -24.27 11.64 -3.30
N LEU A 10 -23.15 12.11 -3.85
CA LEU A 10 -23.09 12.69 -5.18
C LEU A 10 -22.56 11.66 -6.16
N MET A 11 -23.34 11.35 -7.20
CA MET A 11 -23.00 10.37 -8.23
C MET A 11 -23.06 11.03 -9.61
N SER A 12 -22.07 10.76 -10.46
CA SER A 12 -22.19 10.96 -11.90
C SER A 12 -22.82 9.72 -12.54
N ARG A 13 -23.65 9.92 -13.55
CA ARG A 13 -24.22 8.87 -14.39
C ARG A 13 -24.08 9.29 -15.84
N GLU A 14 -23.35 8.49 -16.61
CA GLU A 14 -23.32 8.63 -18.06
C GLU A 14 -24.41 7.74 -18.67
N MET A 15 -25.17 8.32 -19.60
CA MET A 15 -26.21 7.65 -20.37
C MET A 15 -25.86 7.78 -21.85
N LEU A 16 -25.73 6.66 -22.55
CA LEU A 16 -25.65 6.59 -24.01
C LEU A 16 -26.89 5.82 -24.50
N ASP A 17 -27.61 6.38 -25.46
CA ASP A 17 -28.81 5.79 -26.09
C ASP A 17 -29.85 5.23 -25.09
N GLY A 18 -30.06 5.96 -23.99
CA GLY A 18 -31.03 5.58 -22.94
C GLY A 18 -30.62 4.37 -22.08
N LYS A 19 -29.43 3.79 -22.30
CA LYS A 19 -28.87 2.72 -21.46
C LYS A 19 -27.84 3.28 -20.48
N ARG A 20 -27.90 2.79 -19.23
CA ARG A 20 -26.93 3.12 -18.17
C ARG A 20 -25.61 2.40 -18.45
N GLU A 21 -24.57 3.16 -18.75
CA GLU A 21 -23.23 2.63 -19.01
C GLU A 21 -22.37 2.62 -17.73
N GLN A 22 -22.16 3.80 -17.11
CA GLN A 22 -21.30 3.91 -15.94
C GLN A 22 -21.83 4.89 -14.89
N SER A 23 -21.80 4.48 -13.62
CA SER A 23 -22.08 5.33 -12.47
C SER A 23 -20.81 5.53 -11.66
N GLN A 24 -20.45 6.78 -11.41
CA GLN A 24 -19.26 7.13 -10.64
C GLN A 24 -19.62 7.88 -9.37
N LEU A 25 -19.06 7.46 -8.24
CA LEU A 25 -19.16 8.22 -7.00
C LEU A 25 -18.25 9.46 -7.08
N LEU A 26 -18.86 10.64 -6.95
CA LEU A 26 -18.14 11.92 -6.92
C LEU A 26 -17.93 12.41 -5.49
N GLY A 27 -18.86 12.12 -4.58
CA GLY A 27 -18.63 12.42 -3.19
C GLY A 27 -19.67 11.90 -2.21
N VAL A 28 -19.33 11.93 -0.92
CA VAL A 28 -20.16 11.51 0.20
C VAL A 28 -20.04 12.55 1.31
N ARG A 29 -21.18 12.88 1.92
CA ARG A 29 -21.22 13.49 3.26
C ARG A 29 -21.86 12.49 4.20
N LEU A 30 -21.24 12.22 5.35
CA LEU A 30 -21.83 11.48 6.46
C LEU A 30 -21.86 12.38 7.68
N ARG A 31 -23.05 12.61 8.24
CA ARG A 31 -23.24 13.25 9.53
C ARG A 31 -23.46 12.14 10.57
N SER A 32 -22.52 12.01 11.49
CA SER A 32 -22.60 11.02 12.57
C SER A 32 -22.14 11.66 13.87
N GLU A 33 -22.92 11.46 14.94
CA GLU A 33 -22.62 12.01 16.27
C GLU A 33 -22.38 13.53 16.27
N GLY A 34 -23.13 14.27 15.44
CA GLY A 34 -23.00 15.72 15.30
C GLY A 34 -21.80 16.20 14.48
N LYS A 35 -21.00 15.29 13.92
CA LYS A 35 -19.83 15.59 13.09
C LYS A 35 -20.05 15.22 11.63
N ASP A 36 -19.65 16.11 10.73
CA ASP A 36 -19.68 15.88 9.30
C ASP A 36 -18.34 15.32 8.81
N TYR A 37 -18.42 14.22 8.06
CA TYR A 37 -17.33 13.56 7.37
C TYR A 37 -17.57 13.67 5.86
N TYR A 38 -16.55 14.11 5.12
CA TYR A 38 -16.65 14.32 3.68
C TYR A 38 -15.71 13.38 2.95
N ALA A 39 -16.17 12.86 1.81
CA ALA A 39 -15.33 12.22 0.83
C ALA A 39 -15.57 12.86 -0.53
N ILE A 40 -14.57 13.52 -1.10
CA ILE A 40 -14.68 14.24 -2.38
C ILE A 40 -13.68 13.64 -3.34
N ARG A 41 -14.15 13.13 -4.48
CA ARG A 41 -13.30 12.56 -5.52
C ARG A 41 -12.59 13.67 -6.28
N ALA A 42 -11.26 13.64 -6.32
CA ALA A 42 -10.48 14.52 -7.18
C ALA A 42 -10.24 13.89 -8.56
N GLU A 43 -9.64 14.67 -9.47
CA GLU A 43 -9.33 14.26 -10.85
C GLU A 43 -8.39 13.06 -10.92
N ASP A 44 -7.52 12.89 -9.91
CA ASP A 44 -6.64 11.73 -9.76
C ASP A 44 -7.38 10.44 -9.36
N GLY A 45 -8.70 10.51 -9.19
CA GLY A 45 -9.58 9.41 -8.79
C GLY A 45 -9.55 9.07 -7.30
N LYS A 46 -8.77 9.77 -6.48
CA LYS A 46 -8.69 9.58 -5.02
C LYS A 46 -9.72 10.43 -4.30
N PHE A 47 -10.00 10.10 -3.04
CA PHE A 47 -10.96 10.81 -2.20
C PHE A 47 -10.26 11.62 -1.10
N TYR A 48 -10.71 12.84 -0.94
CA TYR A 48 -10.17 13.83 0.00
C TYR A 48 -11.27 14.36 0.92
N ASP A 49 -10.90 14.82 2.10
CA ASP A 49 -11.80 15.55 2.97
C ASP A 49 -11.98 17.01 2.49
N ARG A 50 -12.80 17.78 3.22
CA ARG A 50 -13.08 19.19 2.93
C ARG A 50 -11.86 20.11 2.96
N ASN A 51 -10.74 19.67 3.54
CA ASN A 51 -9.50 20.43 3.64
C ASN A 51 -8.46 19.97 2.61
N GLY A 52 -8.84 19.10 1.66
CA GLY A 52 -7.92 18.51 0.70
C GLY A 52 -6.99 17.46 1.29
N THR A 53 -7.27 16.95 2.49
CA THR A 53 -6.51 15.86 3.09
C THR A 53 -7.04 14.53 2.59
N GLY A 54 -6.17 13.67 2.06
CA GLY A 54 -6.57 12.35 1.58
C GLY A 54 -7.25 11.53 2.69
N LEU A 55 -8.37 10.89 2.37
CA LEU A 55 -9.16 10.14 3.37
C LEU A 55 -8.54 8.83 3.81
N ALA A 56 -7.66 8.28 2.97
CA ALA A 56 -6.68 7.32 3.46
C ALA A 56 -5.66 8.13 4.25
N LYS A 57 -5.63 7.99 5.60
CA LYS A 57 -4.54 8.54 6.42
C LYS A 57 -3.22 8.26 5.70
N GLY A 58 -2.57 9.33 5.21
CA GLY A 58 -1.53 9.22 4.19
C GLY A 58 -0.46 8.21 4.58
N PHE A 59 -0.04 7.39 3.60
CA PHE A 59 1.03 6.45 3.81
C PHE A 59 2.31 7.18 4.21
N LEU A 60 3.10 6.59 5.10
CA LEU A 60 4.49 6.98 5.27
C LEU A 60 5.19 6.79 3.93
N ARG A 61 6.02 7.76 3.56
CA ARG A 61 6.81 7.68 2.33
C ARG A 61 7.80 6.51 2.36
N PHE A 62 8.29 6.16 3.55
CA PHE A 62 9.25 5.08 3.74
C PHE A 62 8.79 4.08 4.81
N PRO A 63 9.09 2.78 4.65
CA PRO A 63 8.74 1.74 5.60
C PRO A 63 9.73 1.64 6.79
N THR A 64 10.50 2.69 7.05
CA THR A 64 11.55 2.75 8.08
C THR A 64 11.57 4.12 8.73
N ALA A 65 11.97 4.20 10.01
CA ALA A 65 12.00 5.46 10.75
C ALA A 65 13.02 6.48 10.21
N LYS A 66 14.11 5.99 9.59
CA LYS A 66 15.08 6.80 8.87
C LYS A 66 15.14 6.35 7.41
N GLN A 67 15.56 7.25 6.53
CA GLN A 67 15.77 6.92 5.14
C GLN A 67 17.07 6.12 4.96
N PHE A 68 16.99 5.03 4.21
CA PHE A 68 18.14 4.24 3.78
C PHE A 68 18.40 4.45 2.29
N ARG A 69 19.63 4.18 1.86
CA ARG A 69 20.01 4.27 0.45
C ARG A 69 19.22 3.26 -0.38
N ILE A 70 18.66 3.73 -1.48
CA ILE A 70 18.04 2.85 -2.48
C ILE A 70 19.16 2.15 -3.25
N SER A 71 19.20 0.83 -3.18
CA SER A 71 20.16 -0.01 -3.91
C SER A 71 19.61 -0.47 -5.26
N SER A 72 18.28 -0.56 -5.41
CA SER A 72 17.63 -0.89 -6.68
C SER A 72 16.25 -0.24 -6.78
N ASN A 73 15.96 0.38 -7.93
CA ASN A 73 14.69 1.03 -8.21
C ASN A 73 13.66 0.07 -8.81
N PHE A 74 12.37 0.42 -8.71
CA PHE A 74 11.31 -0.24 -9.46
C PHE A 74 11.62 -0.20 -10.96
N ASN A 75 11.58 -1.36 -11.61
CA ASN A 75 11.84 -1.47 -13.04
C ASN A 75 11.07 -2.67 -13.63
N PRO A 76 9.91 -2.44 -14.28
CA PRO A 76 9.11 -3.51 -14.85
C PRO A 76 9.78 -4.17 -16.06
N ARG A 77 10.81 -3.55 -16.64
CA ARG A 77 11.55 -4.01 -17.83
C ARG A 77 12.98 -4.43 -17.50
N ARG A 78 13.30 -4.72 -16.23
CA ARG A 78 14.65 -5.13 -15.84
C ARG A 78 15.06 -6.40 -16.57
N THR A 79 16.10 -6.32 -17.38
CA THR A 79 16.66 -7.47 -18.11
C THR A 79 17.66 -8.22 -17.24
N ASN A 80 17.54 -9.53 -17.17
CA ASN A 80 18.55 -10.37 -16.53
C ASN A 80 19.77 -10.51 -17.47
N PRO A 81 20.98 -10.11 -17.07
CA PRO A 81 22.13 -10.05 -17.97
C PRO A 81 22.63 -11.44 -18.40
N VAL A 82 22.32 -12.49 -17.63
CA VAL A 82 22.76 -13.87 -17.92
C VAL A 82 21.80 -14.56 -18.89
N THR A 83 20.49 -14.34 -18.73
CA THR A 83 19.46 -15.05 -19.51
C THR A 83 18.85 -14.22 -20.64
N GLY A 84 19.11 -12.90 -20.67
CA GLY A 84 18.52 -11.96 -21.63
C GLY A 84 17.01 -11.73 -21.44
N ARG A 85 16.36 -12.41 -20.50
CA ARG A 85 14.91 -12.31 -20.26
C ARG A 85 14.57 -11.16 -19.33
N VAL A 86 13.42 -10.54 -19.56
CA VAL A 86 12.86 -9.54 -18.64
C VAL A 86 12.43 -10.23 -17.34
N ALA A 87 13.01 -9.79 -16.23
CA ALA A 87 12.70 -10.22 -14.87
C ALA A 87 12.30 -8.97 -14.05
N PRO A 88 11.02 -8.57 -14.08
CA PRO A 88 10.55 -7.31 -13.51
C PRO A 88 10.96 -7.14 -12.05
N HIS A 89 11.46 -5.97 -11.70
CA HIS A 89 11.65 -5.55 -10.32
C HIS A 89 10.41 -4.76 -9.87
N ARG A 90 9.53 -5.43 -9.12
CA ARG A 90 8.19 -4.93 -8.74
C ARG A 90 8.17 -4.08 -7.47
N GLY A 91 9.35 -3.75 -6.94
CA GLY A 91 9.51 -2.96 -5.73
C GLY A 91 10.77 -2.12 -5.77
N VAL A 92 11.14 -1.60 -4.61
CA VAL A 92 12.36 -0.84 -4.38
C VAL A 92 13.15 -1.53 -3.28
N ASP A 93 14.45 -1.63 -3.48
CA ASP A 93 15.37 -2.23 -2.53
C ASP A 93 16.07 -1.14 -1.72
N PHE A 94 15.94 -1.22 -0.40
CA PHE A 94 16.63 -0.35 0.55
C PHE A 94 17.76 -1.13 1.22
N ALA A 95 19.00 -0.76 0.94
CA ALA A 95 20.17 -1.35 1.57
C ALA A 95 20.23 -0.95 3.05
N MET A 96 20.15 -1.92 3.96
CA MET A 96 20.11 -1.67 5.39
C MET A 96 20.68 -2.85 6.21
N PRO A 97 21.24 -2.59 7.40
CA PRO A 97 21.68 -3.64 8.30
C PRO A 97 20.53 -4.58 8.68
N GLN A 98 20.83 -5.87 8.86
CA GLN A 98 19.86 -6.83 9.37
C GLN A 98 19.41 -6.41 10.78
N GLY A 99 18.13 -6.61 11.08
CA GLY A 99 17.55 -6.23 12.38
C GLY A 99 17.00 -4.81 12.42
N THR A 100 17.10 -4.05 11.33
CA THR A 100 16.48 -2.73 11.24
C THR A 100 14.95 -2.86 11.36
N PRO A 101 14.28 -2.10 12.23
CA PRO A 101 12.83 -2.09 12.32
C PRO A 101 12.16 -1.72 11.00
N VAL A 102 11.21 -2.57 10.57
CA VAL A 102 10.35 -2.33 9.40
C VAL A 102 8.96 -1.97 9.90
N LEU A 103 8.39 -0.91 9.34
CA LEU A 103 7.15 -0.29 9.78
C LEU A 103 6.03 -0.47 8.74
N SER A 104 4.79 -0.58 9.21
CA SER A 104 3.62 -0.43 8.33
C SER A 104 3.55 1.01 7.83
N VAL A 105 3.44 1.21 6.52
CA VAL A 105 3.34 2.56 5.97
C VAL A 105 1.94 3.16 6.16
N GLY A 106 0.93 2.35 6.45
CA GLY A 106 -0.45 2.82 6.62
C GLY A 106 -1.24 1.96 7.59
N ASP A 107 -2.42 2.44 7.98
CA ASP A 107 -3.39 1.62 8.70
C ASP A 107 -3.83 0.46 7.80
N GLY A 108 -3.98 -0.76 8.34
CA GLY A 108 -4.31 -1.91 7.51
C GLY A 108 -4.50 -3.21 8.28
N GLU A 109 -4.58 -4.29 7.51
CA GLU A 109 -4.69 -5.66 8.01
C GLU A 109 -3.63 -6.53 7.36
N VAL A 110 -2.91 -7.28 8.18
CA VAL A 110 -1.91 -8.25 7.71
C VAL A 110 -2.63 -9.38 7.00
N VAL A 111 -2.44 -9.48 5.68
CA VAL A 111 -3.03 -10.55 4.87
C VAL A 111 -2.07 -11.72 4.67
N VAL A 112 -0.76 -11.47 4.77
CA VAL A 112 0.27 -12.52 4.71
C VAL A 112 1.38 -12.22 5.72
N ALA A 113 1.84 -13.27 6.40
CA ALA A 113 3.02 -13.26 7.26
C ALA A 113 3.59 -14.68 7.28
N LYS A 114 4.55 -14.98 6.39
CA LYS A 114 5.13 -16.33 6.26
C LYS A 114 6.50 -16.30 5.58
N ARG A 115 7.17 -17.45 5.53
CA ARG A 115 8.34 -17.69 4.68
C ARG A 115 7.90 -18.18 3.30
N SER A 116 8.53 -17.70 2.23
CA SER A 116 8.29 -18.13 0.85
C SER A 116 9.55 -18.04 0.01
N GLY A 117 9.89 -19.12 -0.70
CA GLY A 117 11.06 -19.30 -1.57
C GLY A 117 11.96 -18.07 -1.77
N ALA A 118 11.79 -17.38 -2.89
CA ALA A 118 12.62 -16.23 -3.25
C ALA A 118 12.42 -15.01 -2.33
N ALA A 119 11.21 -14.80 -1.81
CA ALA A 119 10.88 -13.65 -0.96
C ALA A 119 11.47 -13.75 0.46
N GLY A 120 11.90 -14.94 0.89
CA GLY A 120 12.30 -15.17 2.28
C GLY A 120 11.12 -15.03 3.23
N TYR A 121 11.36 -14.55 4.45
CA TYR A 121 10.26 -14.12 5.31
C TYR A 121 9.68 -12.81 4.77
N TYR A 122 8.36 -12.78 4.63
CA TYR A 122 7.69 -11.59 4.14
C TYR A 122 6.35 -11.35 4.81
N VAL A 123 5.97 -10.07 4.81
CA VAL A 123 4.68 -9.58 5.29
C VAL A 123 3.98 -8.87 4.14
N ALA A 124 2.67 -9.05 4.01
CA ALA A 124 1.83 -8.25 3.13
C ALA A 124 0.65 -7.66 3.92
N ILE A 125 0.39 -6.37 3.71
CA ILE A 125 -0.64 -5.63 4.43
C ILE A 125 -1.62 -5.03 3.42
N ARG A 126 -2.90 -5.31 3.60
CA ARG A 126 -3.98 -4.70 2.83
C ARG A 126 -4.40 -3.40 3.51
N HIS A 127 -4.44 -2.32 2.75
CA HIS A 127 -4.83 -0.99 3.20
C HIS A 127 -6.10 -0.57 2.45
N GLY A 128 -7.25 -0.63 3.13
CA GLY A 128 -8.54 -0.38 2.49
C GLY A 128 -8.83 -1.39 1.36
N ARG A 129 -9.47 -0.92 0.29
CA ARG A 129 -9.92 -1.77 -0.83
C ARG A 129 -8.89 -1.94 -1.94
N SER A 130 -8.06 -0.91 -2.17
CA SER A 130 -7.26 -0.82 -3.39
C SER A 130 -5.77 -0.99 -3.18
N TYR A 131 -5.26 -0.82 -1.96
CA TYR A 131 -3.83 -0.77 -1.70
C TYR A 131 -3.34 -2.02 -0.98
N THR A 132 -2.18 -2.52 -1.38
CA THR A 132 -1.46 -3.57 -0.65
C THR A 132 0.02 -3.24 -0.65
N THR A 133 0.69 -3.43 0.48
CA THR A 133 2.13 -3.27 0.61
C THR A 133 2.78 -4.61 0.93
N ARG A 134 4.00 -4.83 0.45
CA ARG A 134 4.76 -6.05 0.74
C ARG A 134 6.16 -5.72 1.21
N TYR A 135 6.65 -6.51 2.16
CA TYR A 135 7.93 -6.34 2.85
C TYR A 135 8.63 -7.69 2.85
N MET A 136 9.74 -7.83 2.11
CA MET A 136 10.42 -9.12 1.90
C MET A 136 11.84 -9.14 2.45
N HIS A 137 12.48 -10.31 2.37
CA HIS A 137 13.84 -10.60 2.86
C HIS A 137 14.02 -10.37 4.37
N LEU A 138 12.92 -10.42 5.13
CA LEU A 138 12.92 -10.14 6.57
C LEU A 138 13.71 -11.21 7.34
N ARG A 139 14.25 -10.86 8.51
CA ARG A 139 14.84 -11.87 9.42
C ARG A 139 13.84 -12.39 10.44
N LYS A 140 12.88 -11.55 10.82
CA LYS A 140 11.87 -11.86 11.85
C LYS A 140 10.58 -11.11 11.56
N ILE A 141 9.48 -11.83 11.59
CA ILE A 141 8.13 -11.27 11.50
C ILE A 141 7.62 -11.04 12.92
N LEU A 142 6.97 -9.90 13.18
CA LEU A 142 6.45 -9.51 14.50
C LEU A 142 4.91 -9.46 14.55
N VAL A 143 4.26 -9.80 13.42
CA VAL A 143 2.80 -9.75 13.25
C VAL A 143 2.28 -11.05 12.63
N LYS A 144 0.98 -11.30 12.76
CA LYS A 144 0.32 -12.52 12.23
C LYS A 144 -0.80 -12.18 11.25
N PRO A 145 -1.19 -13.10 10.35
CA PRO A 145 -2.34 -12.88 9.46
C PRO A 145 -3.61 -12.54 10.25
N GLY A 146 -4.43 -11.63 9.71
CA GLY A 146 -5.64 -11.10 10.35
C GLY A 146 -5.39 -9.97 11.36
N GLN A 147 -4.15 -9.73 11.77
CA GLN A 147 -3.83 -8.66 12.71
C GLN A 147 -4.05 -7.27 12.08
N LYS A 148 -4.77 -6.40 12.78
CA LYS A 148 -4.87 -4.97 12.44
C LYS A 148 -3.60 -4.25 12.88
N VAL A 149 -3.09 -3.38 12.02
CA VAL A 149 -1.90 -2.56 12.28
C VAL A 149 -2.22 -1.11 11.95
N LYS A 150 -1.59 -0.20 12.68
CA LYS A 150 -1.62 1.23 12.43
C LYS A 150 -0.39 1.65 11.65
N ARG A 151 -0.51 2.79 10.98
CA ARG A 151 0.62 3.50 10.39
C ARG A 151 1.74 3.68 11.42
N GLY A 152 2.95 3.26 11.07
CA GLY A 152 4.13 3.36 11.94
C GLY A 152 4.33 2.17 12.87
N ASP A 153 3.38 1.24 12.97
CA ASP A 153 3.56 0.03 13.77
C ASP A 153 4.75 -0.78 13.24
N ARG A 154 5.55 -1.32 14.16
CA ARG A 154 6.67 -2.20 13.82
C ARG A 154 6.14 -3.58 13.48
N ILE A 155 6.29 -3.98 12.22
CA ILE A 155 5.72 -5.24 11.70
C ILE A 155 6.76 -6.36 11.58
N ALA A 156 8.03 -6.01 11.44
CA ALA A 156 9.11 -6.95 11.22
C ALA A 156 10.49 -6.34 11.51
N LEU A 157 11.52 -7.17 11.37
CA LEU A 157 12.91 -6.77 11.33
C LEU A 157 13.51 -7.16 9.97
N SER A 158 14.24 -6.23 9.34
CA SER A 158 14.95 -6.45 8.07
C SER A 158 15.95 -7.62 8.19
N GLY A 159 16.29 -8.22 7.05
CA GLY A 159 17.16 -9.39 7.04
C GLY A 159 17.89 -9.56 5.72
N ASN A 160 18.20 -10.81 5.43
CA ASN A 160 18.81 -11.26 4.18
C ASN A 160 18.28 -12.65 3.79
N THR A 161 17.00 -12.92 4.04
CA THR A 161 16.43 -14.26 3.81
C THR A 161 15.86 -14.41 2.40
N GLY A 162 15.72 -15.64 1.93
CA GLY A 162 15.26 -15.91 0.56
C GLY A 162 16.38 -15.70 -0.45
N ARG A 163 16.03 -15.33 -1.68
CA ARG A 163 17.00 -15.08 -2.75
C ARG A 163 17.40 -13.61 -2.74
N SER A 164 18.47 -13.31 -2.00
CA SER A 164 19.03 -11.98 -1.80
C SER A 164 20.54 -12.00 -1.94
N THR A 165 21.13 -10.95 -2.52
CA THR A 165 22.60 -10.81 -2.67
C THR A 165 23.27 -10.18 -1.45
N GLY A 166 22.51 -9.51 -0.60
CA GLY A 166 23.00 -8.88 0.63
C GLY A 166 21.88 -8.24 1.45
N PRO A 167 22.12 -7.86 2.72
CA PRO A 167 21.08 -7.30 3.59
C PRO A 167 20.36 -6.08 3.01
N HIS A 168 19.06 -6.22 2.78
CA HIS A 168 18.19 -5.15 2.30
C HIS A 168 16.73 -5.45 2.63
N LEU A 169 15.87 -4.44 2.47
CA LEU A 169 14.43 -4.60 2.43
C LEU A 169 13.96 -4.43 0.98
N HIS A 170 13.30 -5.44 0.42
CA HIS A 170 12.52 -5.29 -0.81
C HIS A 170 11.09 -4.88 -0.45
N TYR A 171 10.69 -3.69 -0.90
CA TYR A 171 9.41 -3.07 -0.58
C TYR A 171 8.58 -2.84 -1.84
N GLU A 172 7.35 -3.35 -1.84
CA GLU A 172 6.41 -3.19 -2.97
C GLU A 172 5.16 -2.42 -2.54
N VAL A 173 4.63 -1.59 -3.44
CA VAL A 173 3.30 -0.99 -3.35
C VAL A 173 2.47 -1.50 -4.52
N TRP A 174 1.25 -1.94 -4.21
CA TRP A 174 0.30 -2.46 -5.17
C TRP A 174 -0.98 -1.65 -5.10
N ILE A 175 -1.47 -1.19 -6.26
CA ILE A 175 -2.75 -0.50 -6.42
C ILE A 175 -3.60 -1.34 -7.35
N ASN A 176 -4.78 -1.76 -6.90
CA ASN A 176 -5.71 -2.60 -7.67
C ASN A 176 -5.02 -3.82 -8.30
N GLN A 177 -4.19 -4.51 -7.50
CA GLN A 177 -3.41 -5.69 -7.89
C GLN A 177 -2.30 -5.46 -8.94
N GLN A 178 -1.93 -4.21 -9.22
CA GLN A 178 -0.79 -3.86 -10.06
C GLN A 178 0.33 -3.24 -9.22
N ALA A 179 1.56 -3.71 -9.40
CA ALA A 179 2.73 -3.14 -8.74
C ALA A 179 3.06 -1.78 -9.35
N VAL A 180 3.26 -0.78 -8.49
CA VAL A 180 3.62 0.59 -8.89
C VAL A 180 4.94 0.98 -8.24
N ASN A 181 5.60 2.01 -8.77
CA ASN A 181 6.84 2.52 -8.18
C ASN A 181 6.55 3.16 -6.80
N PRO A 182 7.04 2.59 -5.68
CA PRO A 182 6.79 3.13 -4.34
C PRO A 182 7.32 4.55 -4.10
N LEU A 183 8.25 5.04 -4.93
CA LEU A 183 8.90 6.35 -4.74
C LEU A 183 8.12 7.50 -5.39
N THR A 184 7.20 7.19 -6.31
CA THR A 184 6.47 8.19 -7.11
C THR A 184 4.95 8.03 -7.06
N ALA A 185 4.44 6.98 -6.41
CA ALA A 185 3.00 6.67 -6.31
C ALA A 185 2.28 7.45 -5.19
#